data_AF-A0AA50H3A4-F1
#
_entry.id   AF-A0AA50H3A4-F1
#
_cell.length_a   1.000
_cell.length_b   1.000
_cell.length_c   1.000
_cell.angle_alpha   90.00
_cell.angle_beta   90.00
_cell.angle_gamma   90.00
#
_symmetry.space_group_name_H-M   'P 1'
#
loop_
_entity.id
_entity.type
_entity.pdbx_description
1 polymer ?
#
loop_
_entity_poly.entity_id
_entity_poly.type
_entity_poly.pdbx_seq_one_letter_code
_entity_poly.pdbx_strand_id
1 'polypeptide(L)'
;MRKTRKADPKPKKEPVVAIPAEHEPLLTEVHDAVKAMGRRTTGQAYELGYQLARAKAVLPEKMFGRWTSTVCGYTPRQGRNYVAIHEHLQEHRERLEGAAVVPTVLFVLASAKPEKIEAVLAVVESGERLTVGQVKNLIKDGDEGQPERKAAIGGLAGLRRAAEAKLKDELTQFIELSKRILKAAEPITELLEKGKHVSKKSLADKVEVDAYKAAGLLRSAIFPERIDASRAANPGADDALLGWGGVPALFGRLGDSPRWPGKDEFPTWVTGTVLPMLRFVVHGDPLPGAHQEAAPSPTDDAAEETGTEARLTLEDIPALEGPSEEDYGDAADSSAASDEEAPVVEAEPEAPEKRRAMKESLAGV
;
A
#
# COMPACT_ATOMS: atom_id res chain seq x y z
N MET A 1 49.01 40.39 -6.60
CA MET A 1 47.74 40.95 -7.12
C MET A 1 47.37 40.25 -8.44
N ARG A 2 46.44 39.29 -8.41
CA ARG A 2 45.71 38.83 -9.60
C ARG A 2 44.29 38.45 -9.14
N LYS A 3 43.34 39.35 -9.36
CA LYS A 3 41.90 39.11 -9.17
C LYS A 3 41.39 38.50 -10.48
N THR A 4 40.92 37.26 -10.46
CA THR A 4 40.09 36.70 -11.54
C THR A 4 38.62 36.79 -11.12
N ARG A 5 37.85 37.41 -12.01
CA ARG A 5 36.43 37.73 -11.92
C ARG A 5 35.57 36.49 -11.67
N LYS A 6 34.64 36.57 -10.72
CA LYS A 6 33.47 35.71 -10.66
C LYS A 6 32.63 35.96 -11.92
N ALA A 7 32.26 34.89 -12.62
CA ALA A 7 31.31 34.94 -13.71
C ALA A 7 29.89 34.99 -13.11
N ASP A 8 29.12 36.00 -13.50
CA ASP A 8 27.69 36.09 -13.19
C ASP A 8 26.91 34.96 -13.88
N PRO A 9 25.85 34.41 -13.26
CA PRO A 9 25.07 33.34 -13.84
C PRO A 9 24.23 33.88 -15.00
N LYS A 10 24.39 33.26 -16.18
CA LYS A 10 23.57 33.54 -17.37
C LYS A 10 22.08 33.33 -17.04
N PRO A 11 21.18 34.26 -17.37
CA PRO A 11 19.74 34.04 -17.21
C PRO A 11 19.28 32.92 -18.15
N LYS A 12 18.61 31.90 -17.59
CA LYS A 12 17.91 30.87 -18.35
C LYS A 12 16.85 31.57 -19.23
N LYS A 13 17.05 31.57 -20.54
CA LYS A 13 15.99 31.91 -21.50
C LYS A 13 14.90 30.86 -21.37
N GLU A 14 13.74 31.25 -20.84
CA GLU A 14 12.52 30.46 -21.00
C GLU A 14 12.20 30.38 -22.51
N PRO A 15 12.11 29.20 -23.11
CA PRO A 15 11.65 29.11 -24.48
C PRO A 15 10.16 29.49 -24.49
N VAL A 16 9.91 30.65 -25.11
CA VAL A 16 8.57 31.15 -25.46
C VAL A 16 7.89 30.08 -26.32
N VAL A 17 6.73 29.67 -25.85
CA VAL A 17 5.84 28.68 -26.44
C VAL A 17 5.37 29.20 -27.80
N ALA A 18 5.87 28.63 -28.90
CA ALA A 18 5.33 28.88 -30.23
C ALA A 18 4.33 27.77 -30.55
N ILE A 19 3.07 27.97 -30.16
CA ILE A 19 1.94 27.21 -30.71
C ILE A 19 1.74 27.72 -32.15
N PRO A 20 1.65 26.86 -33.17
CA PRO A 20 1.27 27.31 -34.50
C PRO A 20 -0.08 28.03 -34.45
N ALA A 21 -0.14 29.27 -34.93
CA ALA A 21 -1.34 30.14 -34.85
C ALA A 21 -2.60 29.48 -35.47
N GLU A 22 -2.41 28.52 -36.36
CA GLU A 22 -3.48 27.73 -37.00
C GLU A 22 -4.28 26.86 -36.03
N HIS A 23 -3.72 26.50 -34.86
CA HIS A 23 -4.36 25.62 -33.88
C HIS A 23 -4.92 26.36 -32.65
N GLU A 24 -4.66 27.66 -32.51
CA GLU A 24 -5.21 28.51 -31.45
C GLU A 24 -6.75 28.47 -31.32
N PRO A 25 -7.56 28.49 -32.41
CA PRO A 25 -9.02 28.44 -32.26
C PRO A 25 -9.48 27.11 -31.66
N LEU A 26 -8.88 25.99 -32.08
CA LEU A 26 -9.19 24.66 -31.55
C LEU A 26 -8.79 24.55 -30.07
N LEU A 27 -7.62 25.05 -29.68
CA LEU A 27 -7.15 24.99 -28.30
C LEU A 27 -7.99 25.88 -27.37
N THR A 28 -8.50 27.00 -27.88
CA THR A 28 -9.43 27.87 -27.15
C THR A 28 -10.79 27.17 -26.97
N GLU A 29 -11.32 26.55 -28.03
CA GLU A 29 -12.55 25.74 -27.96
C GLU A 29 -12.43 24.60 -26.95
N VAL A 30 -11.32 23.86 -26.98
CA VAL A 30 -11.04 22.79 -26.01
C VAL A 30 -10.98 23.34 -24.59
N HIS A 31 -10.25 24.44 -24.36
CA HIS A 31 -10.16 25.05 -23.04
C HIS A 31 -11.53 25.47 -22.51
N ASP A 32 -12.36 26.09 -23.35
CA ASP A 32 -13.69 26.56 -22.93
C ASP A 32 -14.63 25.38 -22.64
N ALA A 33 -14.57 24.31 -23.45
CA ALA A 33 -15.28 23.07 -23.18
C ALA A 33 -14.82 22.42 -21.85
N VAL A 34 -13.52 22.39 -21.60
CA VAL A 34 -12.93 21.88 -20.35
C VAL A 34 -13.37 22.69 -19.13
N LYS A 35 -13.42 24.01 -19.27
CA LYS A 35 -13.82 24.93 -18.20
C LYS A 35 -15.33 24.89 -17.92
N ALA A 36 -16.15 24.63 -18.94
CA ALA A 36 -17.60 24.48 -18.79
C ALA A 36 -18.00 23.19 -18.05
N MET A 37 -17.12 22.19 -17.97
CA MET A 37 -17.39 20.94 -17.25
C MET A 37 -17.31 21.13 -15.72
N GLY A 38 -18.44 20.86 -15.05
CA GLY A 38 -18.57 20.94 -13.60
C GLY A 38 -18.26 19.62 -12.85
N ARG A 39 -19.25 19.08 -12.12
CA ARG A 39 -19.08 17.91 -11.24
C ARG A 39 -18.77 16.64 -12.03
N ARG A 40 -17.52 16.19 -11.95
CA ARG A 40 -16.91 15.04 -12.66
C ARG A 40 -17.67 13.72 -12.50
N THR A 41 -18.67 13.48 -13.35
CA THR A 41 -19.29 12.16 -13.55
C THR A 41 -18.44 11.28 -14.46
N THR A 42 -18.75 9.98 -14.56
CA THR A 42 -18.09 9.04 -15.47
C THR A 42 -18.13 9.53 -16.92
N GLY A 43 -19.31 9.93 -17.42
CA GLY A 43 -19.45 10.47 -18.78
C GLY A 43 -18.67 11.77 -19.00
N GLN A 44 -18.60 12.65 -18.00
CA GLN A 44 -17.76 13.85 -18.09
C GLN A 44 -16.26 13.53 -18.09
N ALA A 45 -15.82 12.43 -17.47
CA ALA A 45 -14.43 12.00 -17.54
C ALA A 45 -14.05 11.54 -18.96
N TYR A 46 -14.97 10.89 -19.68
CA TYR A 46 -14.81 10.55 -21.09
C TYR A 46 -14.79 11.79 -21.98
N GLU A 47 -15.71 12.73 -21.77
CA GLU A 47 -15.74 13.99 -22.54
C GLU A 47 -14.47 14.81 -22.31
N LEU A 48 -13.99 14.90 -21.07
CA LEU A 48 -12.71 15.52 -20.75
C LEU A 48 -11.54 14.84 -21.45
N GLY A 49 -11.53 13.51 -21.49
CA GLY A 49 -10.54 12.74 -22.25
C GLY A 49 -10.57 13.05 -23.74
N TYR A 50 -11.76 13.13 -24.34
CA TYR A 50 -11.95 13.47 -25.75
C TYR A 50 -11.43 14.87 -26.08
N GLN A 51 -11.81 15.88 -25.29
CA GLN A 51 -11.36 17.26 -25.51
C GLN A 51 -9.84 17.39 -25.36
N LEU A 52 -9.24 16.72 -24.37
CA LEU A 52 -7.79 16.71 -24.21
C LEU A 52 -7.07 15.92 -25.31
N ALA A 53 -7.67 14.86 -25.86
CA ALA A 53 -7.12 14.12 -27.00
C ALA A 53 -7.09 15.00 -28.27
N ARG A 54 -8.13 15.82 -28.50
CA ARG A 54 -8.14 16.82 -29.59
C ARG A 54 -6.99 17.81 -29.47
N ALA A 55 -6.72 18.32 -28.25
CA ALA A 55 -5.57 19.21 -28.02
C ALA A 55 -4.23 18.47 -28.19
N LYS A 56 -4.11 17.23 -27.71
CA LYS A 56 -2.91 16.39 -27.86
C LYS A 56 -2.56 16.15 -29.33
N ALA A 57 -3.56 16.04 -30.22
CA ALA A 57 -3.35 15.76 -31.65
C ALA A 57 -2.71 16.94 -32.42
N VAL A 58 -2.90 18.17 -31.97
CA VAL A 58 -2.38 19.38 -32.63
C VAL A 58 -1.15 19.98 -31.94
N LEU A 59 -0.97 19.65 -30.66
CA LEU A 59 0.17 20.11 -29.89
C LEU A 59 1.38 19.20 -30.13
N PRO A 60 2.61 19.75 -30.22
CA PRO A 60 3.81 18.94 -30.20
C PRO A 60 3.88 18.07 -28.94
N GLU A 61 4.42 16.85 -29.06
CA GLU A 61 4.43 15.83 -28.01
C GLU A 61 4.95 16.33 -26.64
N LYS A 62 5.99 17.20 -26.66
CA LYS A 62 6.59 17.78 -25.44
C LYS A 62 5.82 18.98 -24.87
N MET A 63 4.83 19.52 -25.58
CA MET A 63 4.08 20.72 -25.19
C MET A 63 2.73 20.43 -24.54
N PHE A 64 2.11 19.29 -24.84
CA PHE A 64 0.80 18.92 -24.30
C PHE A 64 0.76 19.00 -22.77
N GLY A 65 1.77 18.47 -22.09
CA GLY A 65 1.84 18.51 -20.62
C GLY A 65 1.92 19.94 -20.06
N ARG A 66 2.72 20.81 -20.69
CA ARG A 66 2.85 22.21 -20.28
C ARG A 66 1.54 22.97 -20.49
N TRP A 67 0.95 22.84 -21.69
CA TRP A 67 -0.33 23.46 -22.03
C TRP A 67 -1.45 23.02 -21.09
N THR A 68 -1.57 21.71 -20.83
CA THR A 68 -2.60 21.16 -19.93
C THR A 68 -2.49 21.71 -18.50
N SER A 69 -1.26 21.96 -18.03
CA SER A 69 -1.01 22.56 -16.71
C SER A 69 -1.25 24.06 -16.67
N THR A 70 -0.82 24.80 -17.69
CA THR A 70 -0.90 26.27 -17.68
C THR A 70 -2.27 26.80 -18.09
N VAL A 71 -2.96 26.09 -18.98
CA VAL A 71 -4.24 26.53 -19.58
C VAL A 71 -5.42 25.87 -18.88
N CYS A 72 -5.37 24.56 -18.67
CA CYS A 72 -6.50 23.80 -18.11
C CYS A 72 -6.40 23.54 -16.60
N GLY A 73 -5.27 23.86 -15.96
CA GLY A 73 -5.05 23.67 -14.52
C GLY A 73 -4.90 22.21 -14.07
N TYR A 74 -4.66 21.28 -14.99
CA TYR A 74 -4.44 19.86 -14.69
C TYR A 74 -2.96 19.52 -14.73
N THR A 75 -2.51 18.64 -13.83
CA THR A 75 -1.14 18.12 -13.92
C THR A 75 -0.94 17.38 -15.26
N PRO A 76 0.28 17.37 -15.84
CA PRO A 76 0.56 16.61 -17.06
C PRO A 76 0.15 15.14 -16.96
N ARG A 77 0.25 14.55 -15.76
CA ARG A 77 -0.18 13.19 -15.47
C ARG A 77 -1.69 13.03 -15.56
N GLN A 78 -2.47 13.91 -14.92
CA GLN A 78 -3.93 13.88 -15.01
C GLN A 78 -4.42 14.06 -16.44
N GLY A 79 -3.80 14.96 -17.20
CA GLY A 79 -4.12 15.17 -18.62
C GLY A 79 -3.98 13.88 -19.44
N ARG A 80 -2.84 13.19 -19.32
CA ARG A 80 -2.61 11.90 -19.98
C ARG A 80 -3.57 10.81 -19.52
N ASN A 81 -3.89 10.76 -18.23
CA ASN A 81 -4.83 9.76 -17.71
C ASN A 81 -6.25 9.95 -18.27
N TYR A 82 -6.74 11.18 -18.39
CA TYR A 82 -8.04 11.44 -19.02
C TYR A 82 -8.02 11.08 -20.51
N VAL A 83 -6.95 11.42 -21.22
CA VAL A 83 -6.77 10.97 -22.61
C VAL A 83 -6.81 9.45 -22.70
N ALA A 84 -6.13 8.73 -21.81
CA ALA A 84 -6.14 7.27 -21.78
C ALA A 84 -7.53 6.67 -21.48
N ILE A 85 -8.35 7.33 -20.65
CA ILE A 85 -9.76 6.92 -20.46
C ILE A 85 -10.49 6.97 -21.81
N HIS A 86 -10.32 8.06 -22.57
CA HIS A 86 -10.94 8.18 -23.88
C HIS A 86 -10.37 7.13 -24.85
N GLU A 87 -9.05 7.03 -25.00
CA GLU A 87 -8.40 6.17 -26.00
C GLU A 87 -8.62 4.67 -25.72
N HIS A 88 -8.57 4.22 -24.46
CA HIS A 88 -8.51 2.78 -24.14
C HIS A 88 -9.82 2.20 -23.59
N LEU A 89 -10.75 3.02 -23.07
CA LEU A 89 -11.98 2.53 -22.44
C LEU A 89 -13.24 2.83 -23.26
N GLN A 90 -13.13 3.20 -24.54
CA GLN A 90 -14.31 3.48 -25.38
C GLN A 90 -15.26 2.28 -25.48
N GLU A 91 -14.72 1.08 -25.69
CA GLU A 91 -15.50 -0.14 -25.87
C GLU A 91 -16.34 -0.49 -24.63
N HIS A 92 -15.91 -0.03 -23.46
CA HIS A 92 -16.57 -0.29 -22.18
C HIS A 92 -17.36 0.91 -21.64
N ARG A 93 -17.49 2.00 -22.41
CA ARG A 93 -18.04 3.28 -21.95
C ARG A 93 -19.45 3.16 -21.38
N GLU A 94 -20.38 2.54 -22.12
CA GLU A 94 -21.78 2.41 -21.70
C GLU A 94 -21.91 1.63 -20.38
N ARG A 95 -21.14 0.55 -20.24
CA ARG A 95 -21.11 -0.28 -19.03
C ARG A 95 -20.53 0.46 -17.83
N LEU A 96 -19.42 1.18 -18.03
CA LEU A 96 -18.77 1.97 -16.99
C LEU A 96 -19.61 3.17 -16.54
N GLU A 97 -20.32 3.82 -17.47
CA GLU A 97 -21.26 4.90 -17.18
C GLU A 97 -22.50 4.40 -16.43
N GLY A 98 -23.10 3.27 -16.86
CA GLY A 98 -24.22 2.63 -16.18
C GLY A 98 -23.89 2.19 -14.76
N ALA A 99 -22.64 1.76 -14.55
CA ALA A 99 -22.09 1.40 -13.24
C ALA A 99 -21.69 2.61 -12.35
N ALA A 100 -21.76 3.85 -12.88
CA ALA A 100 -21.34 5.07 -12.20
C ALA A 100 -19.92 4.99 -11.60
N VAL A 101 -18.97 4.40 -12.34
CA VAL A 101 -17.60 4.20 -11.89
C VAL A 101 -16.89 5.54 -11.71
N VAL A 102 -16.29 5.75 -10.54
CA VAL A 102 -15.63 7.02 -10.17
C VAL A 102 -14.36 7.24 -11.03
N PRO A 103 -14.04 8.48 -11.46
CA PRO A 103 -12.91 8.76 -12.34
C PRO A 103 -11.55 8.20 -11.89
N THR A 104 -11.29 8.10 -10.58
CA THR A 104 -10.05 7.52 -10.04
C THR A 104 -9.91 6.03 -10.35
N VAL A 105 -11.02 5.30 -10.45
CA VAL A 105 -11.04 3.88 -10.86
C VAL A 105 -10.81 3.77 -12.37
N LEU A 106 -11.42 4.67 -13.16
CA LEU A 106 -11.18 4.75 -14.61
C LEU A 106 -9.70 4.97 -14.94
N PHE A 107 -8.97 5.78 -14.16
CA PHE A 107 -7.52 5.95 -14.34
C PHE A 107 -6.72 4.66 -14.19
N VAL A 108 -7.14 3.78 -13.28
CA VAL A 108 -6.49 2.47 -13.10
C VAL A 108 -6.86 1.56 -14.27
N LEU A 109 -8.15 1.50 -14.62
CA LEU A 109 -8.66 0.68 -15.71
C LEU A 109 -8.07 1.06 -17.08
N ALA A 110 -7.82 2.34 -17.34
CA ALA A 110 -7.24 2.81 -18.60
C ALA A 110 -5.83 2.26 -18.87
N SER A 111 -5.17 1.70 -17.86
CA SER A 111 -3.85 1.03 -17.97
C SER A 111 -3.94 -0.50 -17.90
N ALA A 112 -5.14 -1.06 -17.73
CA ALA A 112 -5.37 -2.48 -17.56
C ALA A 112 -5.49 -3.21 -18.90
N LYS A 113 -5.17 -4.51 -18.90
CA LYS A 113 -5.47 -5.39 -20.04
C LYS A 113 -7.00 -5.56 -20.18
N PRO A 114 -7.54 -5.73 -21.40
CA PRO A 114 -8.98 -5.91 -21.64
C PRO A 114 -9.63 -6.99 -20.76
N GLU A 115 -8.96 -8.12 -20.58
CA GLU A 115 -9.44 -9.23 -19.72
C GLU A 115 -9.66 -8.81 -18.26
N LYS A 116 -8.83 -7.90 -17.75
CA LYS A 116 -8.93 -7.39 -16.38
C LYS A 116 -10.03 -6.34 -16.25
N ILE A 117 -10.27 -5.57 -17.31
CA ILE A 117 -11.39 -4.61 -17.37
C ILE A 117 -12.71 -5.38 -17.29
N GLU A 118 -12.85 -6.47 -18.04
CA GLU A 118 -14.03 -7.35 -17.98
C GLU A 118 -14.25 -7.97 -16.59
N ALA A 119 -13.18 -8.41 -15.93
CA ALA A 119 -13.27 -8.95 -14.57
C ALA A 119 -13.75 -7.88 -13.56
N VAL A 120 -13.28 -6.63 -13.68
CA VAL A 120 -13.74 -5.53 -12.83
C VAL A 120 -15.19 -5.16 -13.14
N LEU A 121 -15.57 -5.13 -14.43
CA LEU A 121 -16.94 -4.85 -14.86
C LEU A 121 -17.93 -5.87 -14.31
N ALA A 122 -17.62 -7.17 -14.38
CA ALA A 122 -18.49 -8.23 -13.85
C ALA A 122 -18.80 -8.04 -12.36
N VAL A 123 -17.81 -7.59 -11.57
CA VAL A 123 -17.99 -7.32 -10.14
C VAL A 123 -18.84 -6.06 -9.91
N VAL A 124 -18.59 -4.99 -10.65
CA VAL A 124 -19.37 -3.75 -10.49
C VAL A 124 -20.82 -3.92 -10.96
N GLU A 125 -21.05 -4.68 -12.03
CA GLU A 125 -22.38 -5.03 -12.55
C GLU A 125 -23.18 -5.91 -11.57
N SER A 126 -22.49 -6.68 -10.72
CA SER A 126 -23.14 -7.42 -9.62
C SER A 126 -23.65 -6.54 -8.48
N GLY A 127 -23.41 -5.22 -8.56
CA GLY A 127 -23.84 -4.22 -7.58
C GLY A 127 -22.81 -3.90 -6.51
N GLU A 128 -21.60 -4.48 -6.58
CA GLU A 128 -20.52 -4.20 -5.64
C GLU A 128 -19.77 -2.91 -6.01
N ARG A 129 -19.58 -2.01 -5.04
CA ARG A 129 -18.78 -0.80 -5.22
C ARG A 129 -17.33 -1.07 -4.86
N LEU A 130 -16.48 -1.19 -5.87
CA LEU A 130 -15.05 -1.41 -5.67
C LEU A 130 -14.31 -0.13 -5.31
N THR A 131 -13.44 -0.22 -4.30
CA THR A 131 -12.46 0.81 -3.98
C THR A 131 -11.29 0.78 -4.98
N VAL A 132 -10.57 1.89 -5.10
CA VAL A 132 -9.35 1.97 -5.94
C VAL A 132 -8.32 0.90 -5.58
N GLY A 133 -8.21 0.55 -4.28
CA GLY A 133 -7.32 -0.51 -3.81
C GLY A 133 -7.75 -1.90 -4.30
N GLN A 134 -9.03 -2.23 -4.21
CA GLN A 134 -9.56 -3.51 -4.72
C GLN A 134 -9.40 -3.63 -6.23
N VAL A 135 -9.65 -2.55 -6.98
CA VAL A 135 -9.47 -2.54 -8.44
C VAL A 135 -8.00 -2.74 -8.82
N LYS A 136 -7.07 -2.09 -8.12
CA LYS A 136 -5.63 -2.32 -8.31
C LYS A 136 -5.25 -3.78 -8.04
N ASN A 137 -5.81 -4.40 -7.02
CA ASN A 137 -5.55 -5.81 -6.71
C ASN A 137 -6.13 -6.76 -7.77
N LEU A 138 -7.31 -6.46 -8.32
CA LEU A 138 -7.93 -7.27 -9.39
C LEU A 138 -7.16 -7.18 -10.72
N ILE A 139 -6.66 -5.99 -11.04
CA ILE A 139 -5.94 -5.73 -12.30
C ILE A 139 -4.48 -6.21 -12.23
N LYS A 140 -3.89 -6.28 -11.04
CA LYS A 140 -2.55 -6.83 -10.85
C LYS A 140 -2.51 -8.23 -11.49
N ASP A 141 -1.60 -8.41 -12.45
CA ASP A 141 -1.33 -9.73 -13.02
C ASP A 141 -1.06 -10.68 -11.86
N GLY A 142 -1.77 -11.82 -11.86
CA GLY A 142 -1.89 -12.71 -10.72
C GLY A 142 -0.52 -13.14 -10.20
N ASP A 143 -0.06 -12.48 -9.15
CA ASP A 143 1.07 -12.88 -8.31
C ASP A 143 0.66 -12.89 -6.83
N GLU A 144 -0.64 -12.98 -6.56
CA GLU A 144 -1.21 -13.18 -5.23
C GLU A 144 -2.29 -14.29 -5.28
N GLY A 145 -1.95 -15.41 -5.92
CA GLY A 145 -2.76 -16.61 -5.95
C GLY A 145 -1.88 -17.84 -6.12
N GLN A 146 -1.49 -18.43 -4.98
CA GLN A 146 -0.48 -19.49 -4.77
C GLN A 146 0.97 -18.99 -4.75
N PRO A 147 1.78 -19.42 -3.76
CA PRO A 147 3.21 -19.17 -3.78
C PRO A 147 3.83 -20.05 -4.88
N GLU A 148 3.79 -19.59 -6.12
CA GLU A 148 4.74 -20.08 -7.10
C GLU A 148 6.13 -19.79 -6.54
N ARG A 149 6.91 -20.86 -6.38
CA ARG A 149 8.29 -20.80 -5.89
C ARG A 149 9.12 -20.05 -6.94
N LYS A 150 9.09 -18.72 -6.91
CA LYS A 150 10.06 -17.87 -7.61
C LYS A 150 11.44 -18.45 -7.31
N ALA A 151 12.23 -18.70 -8.36
CA ALA A 151 13.55 -19.28 -8.22
C ALA A 151 14.30 -18.59 -7.07
N ALA A 152 14.87 -19.37 -6.15
CA ALA A 152 15.51 -18.84 -4.96
C ALA A 152 16.66 -17.91 -5.39
N ILE A 153 16.42 -16.60 -5.31
CA ILE A 153 17.46 -15.60 -5.53
C ILE A 153 18.47 -15.81 -4.39
N GLY A 154 19.69 -16.20 -4.73
CA GLY A 154 20.78 -16.34 -3.77
C GLY A 154 21.42 -15.00 -3.39
N GLY A 155 22.39 -15.05 -2.48
CA GLY A 155 23.19 -13.88 -2.09
C GLY A 155 22.44 -12.83 -1.27
N LEU A 156 23.08 -11.67 -1.07
CA LEU A 156 22.58 -10.62 -0.18
C LEU A 156 21.21 -10.05 -0.61
N ALA A 157 20.97 -9.93 -1.93
CA ALA A 157 19.69 -9.47 -2.46
C ALA A 157 18.56 -10.46 -2.14
N GLY A 158 18.81 -11.76 -2.29
CA GLY A 158 17.90 -12.82 -1.89
C GLY A 158 17.60 -12.84 -0.40
N LEU A 159 18.65 -12.71 0.43
CA LEU A 159 18.51 -12.65 1.88
C LEU A 159 17.68 -11.45 2.34
N ARG A 160 17.93 -10.26 1.77
CA ARG A 160 17.12 -9.05 2.07
C ARG A 160 15.66 -9.26 1.71
N ARG A 161 15.39 -9.78 0.51
CA ARG A 161 14.03 -10.07 0.06
C ARG A 161 13.33 -11.07 0.98
N ALA A 162 14.02 -12.14 1.37
CA ALA A 162 13.48 -13.14 2.29
C ALA A 162 13.21 -12.55 3.68
N ALA A 163 14.11 -11.70 4.19
CA ALA A 163 13.94 -11.02 5.47
C ALA A 163 12.75 -10.04 5.44
N GLU A 164 12.61 -9.25 4.39
CA GLU A 164 11.47 -8.34 4.21
C GLU A 164 10.14 -9.10 4.11
N ALA A 165 10.11 -10.20 3.34
CA ALA A 165 8.93 -11.05 3.22
C ALA A 165 8.55 -11.69 4.57
N LYS A 166 9.54 -12.22 5.30
CA LYS A 166 9.34 -12.76 6.64
C LYS A 166 8.80 -11.70 7.59
N LEU A 167 9.44 -10.53 7.66
CA LEU A 167 9.03 -9.45 8.56
C LEU A 167 7.61 -9.00 8.25
N LYS A 168 7.25 -8.86 6.97
CA LYS A 168 5.90 -8.48 6.55
C LYS A 168 4.85 -9.50 7.01
N ASP A 169 5.12 -10.79 6.83
CA ASP A 169 4.23 -11.87 7.26
C ASP A 169 4.09 -11.92 8.79
N GLU A 170 5.22 -11.89 9.53
CA GLU A 170 5.23 -11.90 10.98
C GLU A 170 4.49 -10.69 11.59
N LEU A 171 4.68 -9.48 11.05
CA LEU A 171 3.97 -8.29 11.50
C LEU A 171 2.46 -8.37 11.22
N THR A 172 2.07 -8.91 10.07
CA THR A 172 0.66 -9.10 9.73
C THR A 172 -0.01 -10.06 10.72
N GLN A 173 0.60 -11.22 10.96
CA GLN A 173 0.10 -12.19 11.92
C GLN A 173 0.06 -11.63 13.36
N PHE A 174 1.09 -10.88 13.76
CA PHE A 174 1.14 -10.23 15.07
C PHE A 174 -0.05 -9.27 15.30
N ILE A 175 -0.36 -8.42 14.32
CA ILE A 175 -1.48 -7.47 14.42
C ILE A 175 -2.83 -8.20 14.45
N GLU A 176 -3.00 -9.25 13.65
CA GLU A 176 -4.24 -10.06 13.66
C GLU A 176 -4.47 -10.76 15.00
N LEU A 177 -3.42 -11.35 15.59
CA LEU A 177 -3.47 -11.95 16.92
C LEU A 177 -3.79 -10.89 17.99
N SER A 178 -3.14 -9.74 17.93
CA SER A 178 -3.37 -8.63 18.87
C SER A 178 -4.81 -8.13 18.82
N LYS A 179 -5.40 -8.01 17.62
CA LYS A 179 -6.82 -7.65 17.44
C LYS A 179 -7.77 -8.69 18.04
N ARG A 180 -7.47 -9.99 17.88
CA ARG A 180 -8.28 -11.07 18.48
C ARG A 180 -8.24 -11.02 20.01
N ILE A 181 -7.07 -10.79 20.59
CA ILE A 181 -6.88 -10.65 22.03
C ILE A 181 -7.65 -9.42 22.55
N LEU A 182 -7.53 -8.28 21.88
CA LEU A 182 -8.27 -7.06 22.23
C LEU A 182 -9.78 -7.29 22.23
N LYS A 183 -10.32 -7.86 21.15
CA LYS A 183 -11.75 -8.18 21.04
C LYS A 183 -12.25 -9.11 22.15
N ALA A 184 -11.40 -10.00 22.67
CA ALA A 184 -11.73 -10.87 23.80
C ALA A 184 -11.63 -10.16 25.16
N ALA A 185 -10.69 -9.21 25.30
CA ALA A 185 -10.43 -8.47 26.54
C ALA A 185 -11.45 -7.34 26.80
N GLU A 186 -11.88 -6.61 25.76
CA GLU A 186 -12.84 -5.49 25.85
C GLU A 186 -14.13 -5.81 26.63
N PRO A 187 -14.91 -6.86 26.28
CA PRO A 187 -16.14 -7.16 27.02
C PRO A 187 -15.86 -7.55 28.48
N ILE A 188 -14.68 -8.10 28.76
CA ILE A 188 -14.28 -8.46 30.12
C ILE A 188 -13.94 -7.22 30.93
N THR A 189 -13.25 -6.25 30.34
CA THR A 189 -12.99 -4.96 30.98
C THR A 189 -14.27 -4.20 31.29
N GLU A 190 -15.24 -4.18 30.36
CA GLU A 190 -16.55 -3.56 30.61
C GLU A 190 -17.31 -4.21 31.78
N LEU A 191 -17.19 -5.54 31.94
CA LEU A 191 -17.81 -6.25 33.06
C LEU A 191 -17.12 -5.91 34.38
N LEU A 192 -15.79 -5.82 34.37
CA LEU A 192 -14.99 -5.47 35.55
C LEU A 192 -15.26 -4.03 36.00
N GLU A 193 -15.38 -3.08 35.08
CA GLU A 193 -15.74 -1.69 35.37
C GLU A 193 -17.14 -1.56 35.99
N LYS A 194 -18.07 -2.44 35.59
CA LYS A 194 -19.41 -2.54 36.19
C LYS A 194 -19.41 -3.29 37.54
N GLY A 195 -18.25 -3.60 38.09
CA GLY A 195 -18.08 -4.33 39.36
C GLY A 195 -18.47 -5.81 39.31
N LYS A 196 -18.61 -6.39 38.10
CA LYS A 196 -18.99 -7.80 37.94
C LYS A 196 -17.77 -8.70 38.02
N HIS A 197 -17.95 -9.87 38.61
CA HIS A 197 -16.90 -10.88 38.69
C HIS A 197 -16.70 -11.58 37.34
N VAL A 198 -15.45 -11.71 36.89
CA VAL A 198 -15.08 -12.44 35.67
C VAL A 198 -14.18 -13.62 36.01
N SER A 199 -14.40 -14.77 35.36
CA SER A 199 -13.53 -15.93 35.55
C SER A 199 -12.24 -15.78 34.74
N LYS A 200 -11.08 -15.91 35.40
CA LYS A 200 -9.76 -15.88 34.75
C LYS A 200 -9.66 -16.91 33.64
N LYS A 201 -10.17 -18.11 33.91
CA LYS A 201 -10.20 -19.22 32.95
C LYS A 201 -10.90 -18.84 31.63
N SER A 202 -12.03 -18.14 31.69
CA SER A 202 -12.75 -17.73 30.47
C SER A 202 -11.97 -16.74 29.60
N LEU A 203 -11.10 -15.91 30.20
CA LEU A 203 -10.21 -15.04 29.44
C LEU A 203 -9.05 -15.85 28.88
N ALA A 204 -8.41 -16.67 29.72
CA ALA A 204 -7.25 -17.49 29.36
C ALA A 204 -7.55 -18.38 28.16
N ASP A 205 -8.66 -19.10 28.19
CA ASP A 205 -9.10 -19.99 27.10
C ASP A 205 -9.21 -19.27 25.74
N LYS A 206 -9.44 -17.94 25.74
CA LYS A 206 -9.58 -17.12 24.52
C LYS A 206 -8.29 -16.45 24.06
N VAL A 207 -7.38 -16.12 24.98
CA VAL A 207 -6.24 -15.23 24.66
C VAL A 207 -4.88 -15.87 24.83
N GLU A 208 -4.75 -16.95 25.60
CA GLU A 208 -3.44 -17.48 26.02
C GLU A 208 -2.59 -17.92 24.82
N VAL A 209 -3.15 -18.76 23.95
CA VAL A 209 -2.45 -19.25 22.75
C VAL A 209 -2.08 -18.12 21.80
N ASP A 210 -3.01 -17.19 21.58
CA ASP A 210 -2.79 -16.06 20.66
C ASP A 210 -1.73 -15.10 21.24
N ALA A 211 -1.75 -14.85 22.55
CA ALA A 211 -0.81 -13.98 23.23
C ALA A 211 0.60 -14.56 23.26
N TYR A 212 0.74 -15.86 23.51
CA TYR A 212 2.02 -16.56 23.44
C TYR A 212 2.65 -16.46 22.04
N LYS A 213 1.86 -16.69 20.98
CA LYS A 213 2.32 -16.57 19.59
C LYS A 213 2.71 -15.14 19.24
N ALA A 214 1.88 -14.17 19.58
CA ALA A 214 2.15 -12.76 19.32
C ALA A 214 3.42 -12.27 20.05
N ALA A 215 3.68 -12.73 21.28
CA ALA A 215 4.92 -12.44 21.98
C ALA A 215 6.16 -12.97 21.22
N GLY A 216 6.07 -14.20 20.68
CA GLY A 216 7.15 -14.82 19.90
C GLY A 216 7.44 -14.07 18.60
N LEU A 217 6.40 -13.74 17.83
CA LEU A 217 6.52 -12.99 16.58
C LEU A 217 7.14 -11.61 16.80
N LEU A 218 6.70 -10.88 17.82
CA LEU A 218 7.24 -9.56 18.11
C LEU A 218 8.71 -9.61 18.56
N ARG A 219 9.09 -10.61 19.36
CA ARG A 219 10.51 -10.83 19.74
C ARG A 219 11.38 -11.10 18.52
N SER A 220 10.92 -11.95 17.59
CA SER A 220 11.60 -12.21 16.31
C SER A 220 11.81 -10.93 15.50
N ALA A 221 10.81 -10.05 15.47
CA ALA A 221 10.81 -8.86 14.62
C ALA A 221 11.66 -7.70 15.16
N ILE A 222 11.55 -7.36 16.45
CA ILE A 222 12.14 -6.12 17.01
C ILE A 222 13.16 -6.37 18.14
N PHE A 223 13.33 -7.61 18.61
CA PHE A 223 14.32 -7.98 19.64
C PHE A 223 15.23 -9.11 19.17
N PRO A 224 16.10 -8.87 18.17
CA PRO A 224 17.04 -9.89 17.71
C PRO A 224 17.95 -10.34 18.86
N GLU A 225 18.15 -11.65 19.00
CA GLU A 225 19.08 -12.21 19.98
C GLU A 225 20.48 -11.64 19.72
N ARG A 226 21.03 -10.96 20.74
CA ARG A 226 22.36 -10.38 20.64
C ARG A 226 23.40 -11.48 20.85
N ILE A 227 24.25 -11.67 19.87
CA ILE A 227 25.33 -12.68 19.89
C ILE A 227 26.39 -12.36 20.96
N ASP A 228 26.56 -11.08 21.33
CA ASP A 228 27.54 -10.64 22.31
C ASP A 228 26.91 -10.09 23.60
N ALA A 229 27.17 -10.78 24.73
CA ALA A 229 26.79 -10.31 26.06
C ALA A 229 27.53 -9.02 26.49
N SER A 230 28.70 -8.70 25.90
CA SER A 230 29.50 -7.53 26.28
C SER A 230 28.96 -6.20 25.73
N ARG A 231 28.10 -6.25 24.71
CA ARG A 231 27.43 -5.08 24.11
C ARG A 231 26.07 -4.77 24.74
N ALA A 232 25.73 -5.44 25.84
CA ALA A 232 24.49 -5.25 26.58
C ALA A 232 24.36 -3.83 27.20
N ALA A 233 25.44 -3.05 27.26
CA ALA A 233 25.47 -1.73 27.87
C ALA A 233 25.38 -0.57 26.87
N ASN A 234 24.50 -0.65 25.86
CA ASN A 234 24.18 0.52 25.03
C ASN A 234 22.75 1.00 25.36
N PRO A 235 22.58 1.87 26.37
CA PRO A 235 21.27 2.30 26.87
C PRO A 235 20.46 3.13 25.86
N GLY A 236 21.04 3.56 24.73
CA GLY A 236 20.35 4.34 23.70
C GLY A 236 19.47 3.55 22.72
N ALA A 237 19.50 2.21 22.76
CA ALA A 237 18.60 1.38 21.93
C ALA A 237 17.19 1.28 22.55
N ASP A 238 17.07 1.48 23.87
CA ASP A 238 15.81 1.36 24.59
C ASP A 238 14.90 2.58 24.37
N ASP A 239 15.49 3.76 24.13
CA ASP A 239 14.76 4.98 23.72
C ASP A 239 14.18 4.90 22.30
N ALA A 240 14.71 4.04 21.43
CA ALA A 240 14.16 3.84 20.08
C ALA A 240 12.85 3.00 20.10
N LEU A 241 12.58 2.32 21.22
CA LEU A 241 11.42 1.45 21.41
C LEU A 241 10.40 2.05 22.39
N LEU A 242 10.39 3.38 22.58
CA LEU A 242 9.47 4.09 23.48
C LEU A 242 8.03 3.54 23.34
N GLY A 243 7.54 2.92 24.42
CA GLY A 243 6.24 2.25 24.51
C GLY A 243 6.23 0.75 24.10
N TRP A 244 7.06 0.33 23.15
CA TRP A 244 7.11 -1.04 22.63
C TRP A 244 7.91 -2.02 23.50
N GLY A 245 8.84 -1.52 24.34
CA GLY A 245 9.68 -2.36 25.21
C GLY A 245 8.89 -3.30 26.14
N GLY A 246 7.73 -2.87 26.63
CA GLY A 246 6.89 -3.65 27.54
C GLY A 246 5.96 -4.66 26.86
N VAL A 247 5.73 -4.54 25.55
CA VAL A 247 4.72 -5.32 24.82
C VAL A 247 5.02 -6.83 24.85
N PRO A 248 6.23 -7.31 24.50
CA PRO A 248 6.49 -8.76 24.50
C PRO A 248 6.44 -9.39 25.89
N ALA A 249 6.74 -8.61 26.93
CA ALA A 249 6.65 -9.08 28.31
C ALA A 249 5.19 -9.24 28.74
N LEU A 250 4.33 -8.27 28.40
CA LEU A 250 2.90 -8.36 28.69
C LEU A 250 2.22 -9.49 27.91
N PHE A 251 2.47 -9.59 26.60
CA PHE A 251 1.90 -10.67 25.78
C PHE A 251 2.40 -12.05 26.24
N GLY A 252 3.68 -12.15 26.62
CA GLY A 252 4.21 -13.37 27.24
C GLY A 252 3.50 -13.73 28.54
N ARG A 253 3.16 -12.74 29.38
CA ARG A 253 2.38 -12.96 30.61
C ARG A 253 0.92 -13.32 30.31
N LEU A 254 0.28 -12.68 29.33
CA LEU A 254 -1.06 -13.05 28.86
C LEU A 254 -1.12 -14.47 28.30
N GLY A 255 -0.01 -14.94 27.70
CA GLY A 255 0.18 -16.31 27.24
C GLY A 255 0.56 -17.33 28.31
N ASP A 256 0.57 -16.96 29.58
CA ASP A 256 0.96 -17.81 30.72
C ASP A 256 -0.02 -17.57 31.88
N SER A 257 -1.24 -18.13 31.76
CA SER A 257 -2.32 -17.90 32.73
C SER A 257 -2.00 -18.28 34.18
N PRO A 258 -1.14 -19.28 34.47
CA PRO A 258 -0.64 -19.52 35.83
C PRO A 258 0.12 -18.33 36.46
N ARG A 259 0.71 -17.44 35.66
CA ARG A 259 1.43 -16.23 36.13
C ARG A 259 0.57 -14.98 36.25
N TRP A 260 -0.74 -15.11 36.05
CA TRP A 260 -1.65 -13.99 36.21
C TRP A 260 -1.74 -13.56 37.67
N PRO A 261 -1.95 -12.26 37.94
CA PRO A 261 -2.02 -11.75 39.30
C PRO A 261 -3.19 -12.37 40.08
N GLY A 262 -3.21 -12.16 41.41
CA GLY A 262 -4.22 -12.70 42.33
C GLY A 262 -5.66 -12.29 42.03
N LYS A 263 -6.66 -12.82 42.73
CA LYS A 263 -8.09 -12.51 42.44
C LYS A 263 -8.37 -11.00 42.58
N ASP A 264 -7.77 -10.37 43.57
CA ASP A 264 -8.04 -8.97 43.92
C ASP A 264 -7.29 -7.98 43.01
N GLU A 265 -6.14 -8.39 42.49
CA GLU A 265 -5.31 -7.57 41.58
C GLU A 265 -5.69 -7.74 40.10
N PHE A 266 -6.35 -8.85 39.75
CA PHE A 266 -6.69 -9.17 38.38
C PHE A 266 -7.55 -8.11 37.67
N PRO A 267 -8.60 -7.54 38.30
CA PRO A 267 -9.38 -6.47 37.68
C PRO A 267 -8.50 -5.28 37.29
N THR A 268 -7.70 -4.77 38.23
CA THR A 268 -6.83 -3.61 38.03
C THR A 268 -5.73 -3.89 37.00
N TRP A 269 -5.19 -5.10 36.97
CA TRP A 269 -4.20 -5.48 35.95
C TRP A 269 -4.81 -5.51 34.55
N VAL A 270 -6.02 -6.05 34.40
CA VAL A 270 -6.67 -6.15 33.08
C VAL A 270 -7.09 -4.77 32.57
N THR A 271 -7.70 -3.93 33.42
CA THR A 271 -8.17 -2.60 33.02
C THR A 271 -7.05 -1.57 32.94
N GLY A 272 -6.10 -1.60 33.88
CA GLY A 272 -5.03 -0.61 34.00
C GLY A 272 -3.76 -0.94 33.23
N THR A 273 -3.53 -2.19 32.85
CA THR A 273 -2.30 -2.61 32.15
C THR A 273 -2.58 -3.31 30.83
N VAL A 274 -3.44 -4.34 30.83
CA VAL A 274 -3.68 -5.15 29.63
C VAL A 274 -4.39 -4.36 28.53
N LEU A 275 -5.53 -3.75 28.87
CA LEU A 275 -6.33 -3.03 27.88
C LEU A 275 -5.59 -1.82 27.26
N PRO A 276 -4.93 -0.93 28.04
CA PRO A 276 -4.21 0.19 27.46
C PRO A 276 -3.06 -0.26 26.55
N MET A 277 -2.36 -1.34 26.89
CA MET A 277 -1.31 -1.88 26.03
C MET A 277 -1.86 -2.48 24.74
N LEU A 278 -2.99 -3.20 24.80
CA LEU A 278 -3.63 -3.72 23.59
C LEU A 278 -4.14 -2.60 22.69
N ARG A 279 -4.66 -1.51 23.26
CA ARG A 279 -5.05 -0.31 22.50
C ARG A 279 -3.84 0.43 21.91
N PHE A 280 -2.74 0.55 22.65
CA PHE A 280 -1.47 1.06 22.10
C PHE A 280 -1.03 0.24 20.88
N VAL A 281 -1.03 -1.10 20.98
CA VAL A 281 -0.59 -1.99 19.89
C VAL A 281 -1.53 -1.94 18.68
N VAL A 282 -2.84 -1.94 18.90
CA VAL A 282 -3.84 -2.10 17.84
C VAL A 282 -4.30 -0.76 17.24
N HIS A 283 -4.42 0.27 18.06
CA HIS A 283 -4.95 1.59 17.70
C HIS A 283 -3.91 2.71 17.72
N GLY A 284 -2.76 2.51 18.37
CA GLY A 284 -1.74 3.56 18.54
C GLY A 284 -2.02 4.52 19.69
N ASP A 285 -2.95 4.17 20.60
CA ASP A 285 -3.30 5.00 21.75
C ASP A 285 -2.08 5.19 22.68
N PRO A 286 -1.84 6.38 23.25
CA PRO A 286 -0.73 6.61 24.16
C PRO A 286 -0.89 5.77 25.44
N LEU A 287 0.23 5.20 25.93
CA LEU A 287 0.22 4.44 27.17
C LEU A 287 -0.01 5.35 28.40
N PRO A 288 -0.81 4.92 29.39
CA PRO A 288 -1.01 5.68 30.63
C PRO A 288 0.32 5.91 31.35
N GLY A 289 0.67 7.16 31.61
CA GLY A 289 1.91 7.54 32.30
C GLY A 289 3.13 7.72 31.40
N ALA A 290 3.03 7.54 30.08
CA ALA A 290 4.00 8.11 29.15
C ALA A 290 3.84 9.63 29.22
N HIS A 291 4.91 10.34 29.59
CA HIS A 291 4.92 11.74 29.99
C HIS A 291 3.89 12.65 29.29
N GLN A 292 3.07 13.31 30.12
CA GLN A 292 2.65 14.69 29.88
C GLN A 292 3.91 15.49 29.54
N GLU A 293 4.14 15.71 28.26
CA GLU A 293 4.89 16.88 27.81
C GLU A 293 4.02 18.09 28.19
N ALA A 294 4.65 19.04 28.89
CA ALA A 294 3.98 20.09 29.64
C ALA A 294 2.87 20.79 28.84
N ALA A 295 1.64 20.71 29.36
CA ALA A 295 0.65 21.73 29.06
C ALA A 295 1.24 23.09 29.50
N PRO A 296 1.39 24.08 28.61
CA PRO A 296 1.71 25.43 29.06
C PRO A 296 0.56 25.93 29.95
N SER A 297 0.91 26.33 31.18
CA SER A 297 -0.01 26.99 32.10
C SER A 297 -0.53 28.30 31.48
N PRO A 298 -1.76 28.73 31.83
CA PRO A 298 -2.49 29.75 31.12
C PRO A 298 -1.93 31.13 31.47
N THR A 299 -1.52 31.89 30.46
CA THR A 299 -1.53 33.34 30.53
C THR A 299 -2.56 33.83 29.54
N ASP A 300 -3.58 34.48 30.06
CA ASP A 300 -4.59 35.26 29.35
C ASP A 300 -3.95 36.11 28.25
N ASP A 301 -4.36 35.90 27.00
CA ASP A 301 -5.01 36.96 26.22
C ASP A 301 -5.78 36.37 25.04
N ALA A 302 -6.91 36.99 24.76
CA ALA A 302 -8.04 36.46 24.01
C ALA A 302 -7.95 36.67 22.48
N ALA A 303 -8.74 35.83 21.78
CA ALA A 303 -9.21 35.90 20.38
C ALA A 303 -8.18 35.52 19.30
N GLU A 304 -8.47 34.68 18.30
CA GLU A 304 -9.71 34.33 17.63
C GLU A 304 -9.78 32.83 17.26
N GLU A 305 -11.02 32.32 17.24
CA GLU A 305 -11.38 31.04 16.66
C GLU A 305 -11.20 31.02 15.14
N THR A 306 -10.43 30.07 14.59
CA THR A 306 -10.84 29.40 13.36
C THR A 306 -10.41 27.94 13.43
N GLY A 307 -11.39 27.04 13.48
CA GLY A 307 -11.18 25.61 13.42
C GLY A 307 -10.55 25.19 12.10
N THR A 308 -9.54 24.32 12.16
CA THR A 308 -9.17 23.46 11.04
C THR A 308 -8.65 22.16 11.61
N GLU A 309 -9.46 21.11 11.48
CA GLU A 309 -9.07 19.72 11.67
C GLU A 309 -7.91 19.40 10.72
N ALA A 310 -6.68 19.29 11.26
CA ALA A 310 -5.53 18.80 10.52
C ALA A 310 -5.61 17.28 10.38
N ARG A 311 -6.35 16.84 9.36
CA ARG A 311 -6.30 15.47 8.84
C ARG A 311 -4.97 15.31 8.09
N LEU A 312 -4.00 14.65 8.71
CA LEU A 312 -2.75 14.22 8.04
C LEU A 312 -3.09 13.37 6.81
N THR A 313 -2.89 13.92 5.62
CA THR A 313 -2.89 13.17 4.36
C THR A 313 -1.48 12.71 4.02
N LEU A 314 -1.40 11.50 3.45
CA LEU A 314 -0.19 10.84 2.99
C LEU A 314 0.41 11.54 1.76
N GLU A 315 0.82 12.81 1.90
CA GLU A 315 1.55 13.56 0.86
C GLU A 315 2.92 14.10 1.33
N ASP A 316 3.32 13.90 2.59
CA ASP A 316 4.62 14.36 3.10
C ASP A 316 5.64 13.21 3.25
N ILE A 317 5.98 12.54 2.14
CA ILE A 317 7.22 11.76 2.05
C ILE A 317 8.08 12.38 0.94
N PRO A 318 9.29 12.89 1.25
CA PRO A 318 10.20 13.42 0.24
C PRO A 318 10.67 12.29 -0.68
N ALA A 319 10.57 12.52 -1.99
CA ALA A 319 10.97 11.60 -3.03
C ALA A 319 12.47 11.27 -2.92
N LEU A 320 12.79 9.99 -2.68
CA LEU A 320 14.11 9.44 -2.93
C LEU A 320 14.30 9.33 -4.46
N GLU A 321 15.23 10.12 -4.99
CA GLU A 321 15.67 10.09 -6.38
C GLU A 321 16.16 8.68 -6.77
N GLY A 322 15.46 8.06 -7.72
CA GLY A 322 15.96 6.90 -8.46
C GLY A 322 16.78 7.35 -9.68
N PRO A 323 17.73 6.52 -10.15
CA PRO A 323 18.72 6.91 -11.15
C PRO A 323 18.10 7.21 -12.52
N SER A 324 18.70 8.18 -13.21
CA SER A 324 18.33 8.71 -14.52
C SER A 324 18.32 7.65 -15.64
N GLU A 325 17.20 7.58 -16.37
CA GLU A 325 17.04 6.87 -17.65
C GLU A 325 17.77 7.61 -18.79
N GLU A 326 19.11 7.57 -18.78
CA GLU A 326 19.93 7.88 -19.96
C GLU A 326 20.85 6.70 -20.24
N ASP A 327 20.31 5.49 -20.50
CA ASP A 327 21.07 4.44 -21.19
C ASP A 327 20.16 3.29 -21.69
N TYR A 328 19.41 3.51 -22.77
CA TYR A 328 18.96 2.43 -23.66
C TYR A 328 18.91 2.98 -25.09
N GLY A 329 20.09 3.06 -25.70
CA GLY A 329 20.22 3.21 -27.14
C GLY A 329 19.94 1.88 -27.86
N ASP A 330 19.07 1.97 -28.85
CA ASP A 330 19.22 1.39 -30.19
C ASP A 330 19.57 -0.09 -30.31
N ALA A 331 18.57 -0.90 -30.70
CA ALA A 331 18.74 -2.00 -31.64
C ALA A 331 17.36 -2.53 -32.07
N ALA A 332 16.83 -1.96 -33.15
CA ALA A 332 15.90 -2.67 -34.02
C ALA A 332 16.55 -2.79 -35.40
N ASP A 333 16.38 -3.98 -35.97
CA ASP A 333 16.57 -4.35 -37.38
C ASP A 333 17.90 -5.02 -37.79
N SER A 334 17.85 -6.36 -37.93
CA SER A 334 18.35 -6.99 -39.14
C SER A 334 17.66 -8.34 -39.36
N SER A 335 16.78 -8.41 -40.35
CA SER A 335 16.39 -9.66 -41.00
C SER A 335 17.46 -10.07 -42.03
N ALA A 336 17.93 -11.32 -42.00
CA ALA A 336 18.43 -12.01 -43.18
C ALA A 336 18.37 -13.53 -42.96
N ALA A 337 17.65 -14.21 -43.85
CA ALA A 337 17.49 -15.65 -43.92
C ALA A 337 18.77 -16.37 -44.38
N SER A 338 18.95 -17.62 -43.95
CA SER A 338 19.55 -18.71 -44.74
C SER A 338 19.14 -20.06 -44.16
N ASP A 339 18.51 -20.88 -45.01
CA ASP A 339 18.35 -22.33 -44.91
C ASP A 339 19.70 -23.03 -44.71
N GLU A 340 19.77 -24.02 -43.80
CA GLU A 340 20.45 -25.30 -44.06
C GLU A 340 20.10 -26.36 -43.00
N GLU A 341 19.55 -27.47 -43.50
CA GLU A 341 19.58 -28.87 -43.06
C GLU A 341 19.50 -29.27 -41.57
N ALA A 342 18.46 -30.08 -41.30
CA ALA A 342 18.35 -30.97 -40.15
C ALA A 342 19.43 -32.08 -40.15
N PRO A 343 19.62 -32.77 -39.01
CA PRO A 343 18.98 -34.09 -38.98
C PRO A 343 18.26 -34.41 -37.66
N VAL A 344 17.02 -34.85 -37.84
CA VAL A 344 16.34 -36.03 -37.26
C VAL A 344 16.93 -36.58 -35.95
N VAL A 345 16.14 -36.45 -34.87
CA VAL A 345 16.02 -37.51 -33.86
C VAL A 345 14.54 -37.71 -33.57
N GLU A 346 14.04 -38.87 -33.98
CA GLU A 346 12.73 -39.40 -33.67
C GLU A 346 12.58 -39.68 -32.17
N ALA A 347 11.46 -39.27 -31.58
CA ALA A 347 10.79 -40.01 -30.51
C ALA A 347 9.32 -39.59 -30.46
N GLU A 348 8.47 -40.45 -31.02
CA GLU A 348 7.00 -40.43 -30.96
C GLU A 348 6.47 -40.77 -29.53
N PRO A 349 5.14 -40.67 -29.28
CA PRO A 349 4.57 -40.13 -28.04
C PRO A 349 3.84 -41.17 -27.15
N GLU A 350 3.23 -40.64 -26.07
CA GLU A 350 2.32 -41.23 -25.07
C GLU A 350 1.44 -42.42 -25.52
N ALA A 351 1.16 -43.36 -24.60
CA ALA A 351 -0.10 -43.41 -23.80
C ALA A 351 -0.20 -44.74 -22.95
N PRO A 352 -1.34 -45.12 -22.30
CA PRO A 352 -1.48 -45.17 -20.84
C PRO A 352 -1.84 -46.59 -20.29
N GLU A 353 -1.93 -46.73 -18.96
CA GLU A 353 -2.74 -47.70 -18.17
C GLU A 353 -1.96 -48.32 -17.00
N LYS A 354 -2.45 -48.07 -15.76
CA LYS A 354 -3.01 -49.12 -14.89
C LYS A 354 -3.56 -48.50 -13.61
N ARG A 355 -4.88 -48.37 -13.58
CA ARG A 355 -5.64 -48.47 -12.34
C ARG A 355 -5.42 -49.87 -11.75
N ARG A 356 -5.40 -49.93 -10.40
CA ARG A 356 -5.80 -51.04 -9.52
C ARG A 356 -4.67 -51.60 -8.65
N ALA A 357 -5.01 -51.72 -7.36
CA ALA A 357 -4.34 -52.43 -6.27
C ALA A 357 -3.33 -51.63 -5.43
N MET A 358 -3.85 -50.87 -4.43
CA MET A 358 -3.44 -51.08 -3.02
C MET A 358 -4.46 -50.43 -2.06
N LYS A 359 -5.66 -51.03 -1.98
CA LYS A 359 -6.35 -51.14 -0.69
C LYS A 359 -5.77 -52.39 -0.03
N GLU A 360 -5.63 -52.35 1.29
CA GLU A 360 -5.23 -53.45 2.20
C GLU A 360 -3.71 -53.69 2.34
N SER A 361 -3.07 -52.92 3.22
CA SER A 361 -1.95 -53.39 4.06
C SER A 361 -1.65 -52.39 5.19
N LEU A 362 -2.64 -52.11 6.03
CA LEU A 362 -2.41 -51.49 7.35
C LEU A 362 -3.51 -51.95 8.31
N ALA A 363 -3.50 -53.26 8.56
CA ALA A 363 -4.13 -53.91 9.69
C ALA A 363 -3.24 -55.11 10.07
N GLY A 364 -2.65 -55.08 11.28
CA GLY A 364 -1.69 -56.05 11.83
C GLY A 364 -0.24 -55.69 11.46
N VAL A 365 0.65 -55.33 12.39
CA VAL A 365 0.92 -55.93 13.72
C VAL A 365 1.29 -54.85 14.73
#